data_AF-A0A7C9LCJ6-F1
#
_entry.id   AF-A0A7C9LCJ6-F1
#
_cell.length_a   1.000
_cell.length_b   1.000
_cell.length_c   1.000
_cell.angle_alpha   90.00
_cell.angle_beta   90.00
_cell.angle_gamma   90.00
#
_symmetry.space_group_name_H-M   'P 1'
#
loop_
_entity.id
_entity.type
_entity.pdbx_description
1 polymer ?
#
loop_
_entity_poly.entity_id
_entity_poly.type
_entity_poly.pdbx_seq_one_letter_code
_entity_poly.pdbx_strand_id
1 'polypeptide(L)'
;MRNQEQNAGREVLDSVFSNHPLYRLISGACTKYERELTLSDIRMEDFFVETANCLDEVKEKDNDPAFQEEICEGMWDSTWSRLSRKSQSINKDEINLATCVVQTLLIVCLIFSEPHCYLVEILMRTAERNYSSRREEILSAVQKFMWRYGEDSLRAWVSDFMSVDNTSYLSEEIASALHGEEEIVEEETSDGKYPPVKVRMKILGELLKECDLWTNNHDRTKVARLMSNIIGTSYNNALNNLNNGLTLNEKQHGKDIDNVNKVLDSLKSDLQIKC
;
A
#
# COMPACT_ATOMS: atom_id res chain seq x y z
N MET A 1 -10.05 -1.39 -21.90
CA MET A 1 -10.73 -1.84 -20.66
C MET A 1 -10.01 -1.33 -19.42
N ARG A 2 -8.74 -1.70 -19.14
CA ARG A 2 -8.00 -1.18 -17.96
C ARG A 2 -8.02 0.35 -17.80
N ASN A 3 -7.76 1.13 -18.86
CA ASN A 3 -7.79 2.60 -18.76
C ASN A 3 -9.20 3.17 -18.51
N GLN A 4 -10.27 2.46 -18.88
CA GLN A 4 -11.65 2.91 -18.63
C GLN A 4 -12.07 2.60 -17.18
N GLU A 5 -11.68 1.44 -16.64
CA GLU A 5 -11.91 1.06 -15.24
C GLU A 5 -11.09 1.92 -14.28
N GLN A 6 -9.82 2.20 -14.62
CA GLN A 6 -8.99 3.13 -13.86
C GLN A 6 -9.56 4.56 -13.87
N ASN A 7 -10.05 5.03 -15.02
CA ASN A 7 -10.67 6.35 -15.10
C ASN A 7 -12.01 6.41 -14.35
N ALA A 8 -12.83 5.35 -14.39
CA ALA A 8 -14.06 5.26 -13.61
C ALA A 8 -13.78 5.27 -12.10
N GLY A 9 -12.78 4.51 -11.63
CA GLY A 9 -12.35 4.55 -10.23
C GLY A 9 -11.86 5.93 -9.80
N ARG A 10 -11.15 6.65 -10.68
CA ARG A 10 -10.70 8.03 -10.42
C ARG A 10 -11.86 9.00 -10.28
N GLU A 11 -12.86 8.93 -11.16
CA GLU A 11 -14.08 9.76 -11.07
C GLU A 11 -14.87 9.49 -9.78
N VAL A 12 -14.91 8.24 -9.34
CA VAL A 12 -15.52 7.87 -8.05
C VAL A 12 -14.79 8.53 -6.89
N LEU A 13 -13.46 8.49 -6.86
CA LEU A 13 -12.68 9.10 -5.77
C LEU A 13 -12.88 10.62 -5.70
N ASP A 14 -12.91 11.31 -6.85
CA ASP A 14 -13.22 12.74 -6.88
C ASP A 14 -14.63 13.01 -6.34
N SER A 15 -15.62 12.23 -6.77
CA SER A 15 -17.01 12.42 -6.32
C SER A 15 -17.20 12.19 -4.81
N VAL A 16 -16.60 11.13 -4.25
CA VAL A 16 -16.78 10.70 -2.85
C VAL A 16 -15.90 11.51 -1.91
N PHE A 17 -14.65 11.75 -2.28
CA PHE A 17 -13.64 12.36 -1.40
C PHE A 17 -13.36 13.83 -1.72
N SER A 18 -14.07 14.48 -2.65
CA SER A 18 -13.91 15.92 -2.96
C SER A 18 -13.85 16.85 -1.74
N ASN A 19 -14.56 16.50 -0.66
CA ASN A 19 -14.57 17.27 0.58
C ASN A 19 -13.59 16.77 1.66
N HIS A 20 -12.95 15.62 1.46
CA HIS A 20 -12.01 15.03 2.41
C HIS A 20 -10.76 15.92 2.54
N PRO A 21 -10.30 16.26 3.77
CA PRO A 21 -9.20 17.21 3.96
C PRO A 21 -7.91 16.82 3.20
N LEU A 22 -7.52 15.55 3.26
CA LEU A 22 -6.35 15.04 2.54
C LEU A 22 -6.54 15.08 1.01
N TYR A 23 -7.74 14.78 0.51
CA TYR A 23 -7.99 14.78 -0.94
C TYR A 23 -7.95 16.21 -1.50
N ARG A 24 -8.55 17.17 -0.78
CA ARG A 24 -8.48 18.60 -1.13
C ARG A 24 -7.05 19.13 -1.11
N LEU A 25 -6.26 18.71 -0.12
CA LEU A 25 -4.84 19.04 -0.06
C LEU A 25 -4.14 18.57 -1.34
N ILE A 26 -4.26 17.29 -1.67
CA ILE A 26 -3.60 16.67 -2.83
C ILE A 26 -4.06 17.31 -4.14
N SER A 27 -5.36 17.54 -4.31
CA SER A 27 -5.91 18.23 -5.48
C SER A 27 -5.28 19.61 -5.69
N GLY A 28 -5.21 20.43 -4.63
CA GLY A 28 -4.61 21.76 -4.70
C GLY A 28 -3.08 21.78 -4.81
N ALA A 29 -2.42 20.74 -4.27
CA ALA A 29 -0.97 20.67 -4.09
C ALA A 29 -0.24 19.99 -5.24
N CYS A 30 -0.79 18.87 -5.70
CA CYS A 30 -0.08 17.90 -6.51
C CYS A 30 -0.37 18.02 -8.01
N THR A 31 -1.31 18.88 -8.41
CA THR A 31 -1.62 19.15 -9.82
C THR A 31 -0.38 19.54 -10.64
N LYS A 32 0.60 20.25 -10.05
CA LYS A 32 1.84 20.58 -10.76
C LYS A 32 2.71 19.35 -11.05
N TYR A 33 2.74 18.40 -10.13
CA TYR A 33 3.55 17.18 -10.26
C TYR A 33 2.91 16.19 -11.22
N GLU A 34 1.58 16.10 -11.27
CA GLU A 34 0.87 15.30 -12.28
C GLU A 34 1.28 15.72 -13.71
N ARG A 35 1.48 17.02 -13.96
CA ARG A 35 1.96 17.52 -15.27
C ARG A 35 3.39 17.12 -15.60
N GLU A 36 4.18 16.76 -14.60
CA GLU A 36 5.56 16.30 -14.77
C GLU A 36 5.65 14.77 -14.91
N LEU A 37 4.61 14.04 -14.48
CA LEU A 37 4.50 12.58 -14.53
C LEU A 37 3.89 12.08 -15.85
N THR A 38 4.40 12.60 -16.96
CA THR A 38 3.79 12.40 -18.28
C THR A 38 3.93 10.98 -18.84
N LEU A 39 4.88 10.19 -18.34
CA LEU A 39 5.17 8.84 -18.84
C LEU A 39 4.63 7.73 -17.92
N SER A 40 4.31 8.06 -16.68
CA SER A 40 3.94 7.08 -15.66
C SER A 40 2.43 6.87 -15.47
N ASP A 41 1.57 7.68 -16.09
CA ASP A 41 0.09 7.65 -15.92
C ASP A 41 -0.33 7.74 -14.43
N ILE A 42 0.58 8.20 -13.56
CA ILE A 42 0.33 8.45 -12.14
C ILE A 42 -0.40 9.78 -12.02
N ARG A 43 -1.54 9.76 -11.33
CA ARG A 43 -2.40 10.93 -11.16
C ARG A 43 -2.57 11.30 -9.69
N MET A 44 -3.29 12.39 -9.44
CA MET A 44 -3.55 12.86 -8.09
C MET A 44 -4.24 11.82 -7.20
N GLU A 45 -5.14 11.01 -7.77
CA GLU A 45 -5.84 9.95 -7.04
C GLU A 45 -4.87 8.85 -6.59
N ASP A 46 -3.82 8.58 -7.38
CA ASP A 46 -2.79 7.62 -6.99
C ASP A 46 -2.00 8.13 -5.78
N PHE A 47 -1.74 9.43 -5.69
CA PHE A 47 -1.14 10.01 -4.47
C PHE A 47 -2.07 9.89 -3.27
N PHE A 48 -3.38 10.07 -3.45
CA PHE A 48 -4.35 9.93 -2.37
C PHE A 48 -4.39 8.49 -1.85
N VAL A 49 -4.52 7.51 -2.74
CA VAL A 49 -4.54 6.08 -2.40
C VAL A 49 -3.24 5.67 -1.71
N GLU A 50 -2.08 6.04 -2.24
CA GLU A 50 -0.81 5.64 -1.63
C GLU A 50 -0.55 6.36 -0.30
N THR A 51 -0.96 7.62 -0.15
CA THR A 51 -0.85 8.32 1.15
C THR A 51 -1.75 7.67 2.19
N ALA A 52 -2.97 7.28 1.81
CA ALA A 52 -3.90 6.55 2.69
C ALA A 52 -3.31 5.21 3.15
N ASN A 53 -2.74 4.42 2.23
CA ASN A 53 -2.07 3.17 2.56
C ASN A 53 -0.94 3.38 3.58
N CYS A 54 -0.10 4.40 3.38
CA CYS A 54 0.99 4.70 4.31
C CYS A 54 0.48 5.17 5.69
N LEU A 55 -0.59 5.96 5.73
CA LEU A 55 -1.21 6.39 6.99
C LEU A 55 -1.79 5.22 7.78
N ASP A 56 -2.50 4.32 7.11
CA ASP A 56 -3.02 3.09 7.72
C ASP A 56 -1.86 2.18 8.22
N GLU A 57 -0.76 2.10 7.46
CA GLU A 57 0.44 1.35 7.85
C GLU A 57 1.03 1.84 9.18
N VAL A 58 1.08 3.16 9.39
CA VAL A 58 1.55 3.79 10.63
C VAL A 58 0.53 3.63 11.77
N LYS A 59 -0.76 3.84 11.46
CA LYS A 59 -1.88 3.78 12.43
C LYS A 59 -2.09 2.40 13.03
N GLU A 60 -1.95 1.32 12.23
CA GLU A 60 -2.32 -0.04 12.67
C GLU A 60 -1.61 -0.50 13.96
N LYS A 61 -0.50 0.14 14.36
CA LYS A 61 0.34 -0.32 15.48
C LYS A 61 0.81 0.81 16.40
N ASP A 62 -0.10 1.70 16.82
CA ASP A 62 0.09 2.83 17.76
C ASP A 62 0.71 2.47 19.15
N ASN A 63 1.18 1.23 19.36
CA ASN A 63 1.70 0.75 20.63
C ASN A 63 3.15 0.19 20.57
N ASP A 64 3.81 0.12 19.41
CA ASP A 64 5.21 -0.32 19.31
C ASP A 64 6.06 0.66 18.48
N PRO A 65 6.78 1.60 19.14
CA PRO A 65 7.59 2.59 18.47
C PRO A 65 8.66 1.99 17.56
N ALA A 66 9.32 0.90 17.96
CA ALA A 66 10.41 0.30 17.18
C ALA A 66 9.90 -0.28 15.85
N PHE A 67 8.71 -0.87 15.87
CA PHE A 67 8.06 -1.36 14.67
C PHE A 67 7.61 -0.22 13.74
N GLN A 68 7.08 0.88 14.30
CA GLN A 68 6.71 2.05 13.50
C GLN A 68 7.93 2.69 12.81
N GLU A 69 9.08 2.72 13.49
CA GLU A 69 10.34 3.17 12.87
C GLU A 69 10.75 2.26 11.70
N GLU A 70 10.74 0.93 11.89
CA GLU A 70 11.07 -0.06 10.84
C GLU A 70 10.15 0.11 9.61
N ILE A 71 8.85 0.32 9.83
CA ILE A 71 7.88 0.59 8.77
C ILE A 71 8.24 1.87 8.01
N CYS A 72 8.53 2.97 8.71
CA CYS A 72 8.93 4.22 8.06
C CYS A 72 10.26 4.10 7.30
N GLU A 73 11.20 3.28 7.78
CA GLU A 73 12.46 2.99 7.07
C GLU A 73 12.23 2.25 5.74
N GLY A 74 11.31 1.30 5.71
CA GLY A 74 10.95 0.51 4.52
C GLY A 74 9.94 1.19 3.58
N MET A 75 9.32 2.29 4.01
CA MET A 75 8.17 2.89 3.32
C MET A 75 8.48 3.45 1.94
N TRP A 76 9.73 3.88 1.72
CA TRP A 76 10.16 4.32 0.39
C TRP A 76 10.04 3.18 -0.63
N ASP A 77 10.62 2.02 -0.30
CA ASP A 77 10.68 0.88 -1.22
C ASP A 77 9.30 0.27 -1.46
N SER A 78 8.45 0.21 -0.41
CA SER A 78 7.07 -0.27 -0.54
C SER A 78 6.24 0.64 -1.45
N THR A 79 6.30 1.96 -1.24
CA THR A 79 5.59 2.96 -2.05
C THR A 79 6.10 2.97 -3.49
N TRP A 80 7.42 2.97 -3.68
CA TRP A 80 8.04 2.91 -5.01
C TRP A 80 7.60 1.67 -5.78
N SER A 81 7.57 0.51 -5.11
CA SER A 81 7.11 -0.75 -5.72
C SER A 81 5.64 -0.70 -6.12
N ARG A 82 4.77 -0.15 -5.27
CA ARG A 82 3.33 -0.02 -5.57
C ARG A 82 3.09 0.92 -6.76
N LEU A 83 3.72 2.10 -6.78
CA LEU A 83 3.61 3.06 -7.88
C LEU A 83 4.17 2.50 -9.20
N SER A 84 5.29 1.77 -9.14
CA SER A 84 5.88 1.13 -10.33
C SER A 84 4.97 0.11 -10.99
N ARG A 85 4.15 -0.61 -10.21
CA ARG A 85 3.19 -1.60 -10.73
C ARG A 85 1.98 -0.94 -11.40
N LYS A 86 1.62 0.27 -10.97
CA LYS A 86 0.52 1.05 -11.56
C LYS A 86 0.92 1.70 -12.87
N SER A 87 2.20 2.05 -13.00
CA SER A 87 2.72 2.74 -14.17
C SER A 87 2.72 1.86 -15.42
N GLN A 88 2.29 2.43 -16.54
CA GLN A 88 2.39 1.79 -17.87
C GLN A 88 3.83 1.75 -18.38
N SER A 89 4.70 2.66 -17.91
CA SER A 89 6.11 2.70 -18.27
C SER A 89 7.01 3.01 -17.06
N ILE A 90 8.05 2.19 -16.84
CA ILE A 90 8.93 2.38 -15.69
C ILE A 90 9.96 3.46 -16.02
N ASN A 91 9.57 4.73 -15.85
CA ASN A 91 10.50 5.84 -15.78
C ASN A 91 10.92 6.06 -14.33
N LYS A 92 12.15 5.67 -14.00
CA LYS A 92 12.67 5.70 -12.63
C LYS A 92 12.60 7.09 -11.99
N ASP A 93 12.86 8.15 -12.75
CA ASP A 93 12.86 9.51 -12.21
C ASP A 93 11.44 9.99 -11.90
N GLU A 94 10.46 9.64 -12.73
CA GLU A 94 9.05 9.93 -12.47
C GLU A 94 8.52 9.13 -11.28
N ILE A 95 8.82 7.84 -11.18
CA ILE A 95 8.42 7.03 -10.01
C ILE A 95 9.08 7.55 -8.73
N ASN A 96 10.36 7.94 -8.79
CA ASN A 96 11.03 8.53 -7.64
C ASN A 96 10.39 9.85 -7.23
N LEU A 97 10.03 10.71 -8.19
CA LEU A 97 9.30 11.95 -7.91
C LEU A 97 7.94 11.65 -7.26
N ALA A 98 7.16 10.74 -7.82
CA ALA A 98 5.87 10.34 -7.29
C ALA A 98 5.98 9.76 -5.86
N THR A 99 6.98 8.90 -5.62
CA THR A 99 7.27 8.33 -4.30
C THR A 99 7.64 9.42 -3.30
N CYS A 100 8.47 10.38 -3.72
CA CYS A 100 8.85 11.52 -2.90
C CYS A 100 7.63 12.39 -2.56
N VAL A 101 6.72 12.63 -3.50
CA VAL A 101 5.45 13.34 -3.25
C VAL A 101 4.58 12.61 -2.22
N VAL A 102 4.43 11.29 -2.32
CA VAL A 102 3.66 10.50 -1.35
C VAL A 102 4.28 10.57 0.06
N GLN A 103 5.59 10.34 0.19
CA GLN A 103 6.27 10.46 1.50
C GLN A 103 6.12 11.87 2.09
N THR A 104 6.11 12.87 1.22
CA THR A 104 5.95 14.26 1.60
C THR A 104 4.55 14.55 2.15
N LEU A 105 3.51 14.02 1.52
CA LEU A 105 2.14 14.12 2.00
C LEU A 105 1.95 13.39 3.34
N LEU A 106 2.62 12.24 3.50
CA LEU A 106 2.64 11.52 4.77
C LEU A 106 3.31 12.35 5.88
N ILE A 107 4.48 12.96 5.60
CA ILE A 107 5.16 13.87 6.54
C ILE A 107 4.23 15.00 6.98
N VAL A 108 3.52 15.64 6.03
CA VAL A 108 2.53 16.69 6.34
C VAL A 108 1.49 16.18 7.32
N CYS A 109 0.96 14.98 7.10
CA CYS A 109 -0.04 14.41 8.00
C CYS A 109 0.57 14.13 9.39
N LEU A 110 1.69 13.42 9.47
CA LEU A 110 2.27 13.00 10.75
C LEU A 110 2.76 14.17 11.62
N ILE A 111 3.10 15.32 11.03
CA ILE A 111 3.38 16.56 11.81
C ILE A 111 2.19 16.97 12.68
N PHE A 112 0.96 16.70 12.24
CA PHE A 112 -0.26 17.02 12.98
C PHE A 112 -0.71 15.91 13.93
N SER A 113 -0.01 14.78 13.97
CA SER A 113 -0.26 13.70 14.91
C SER A 113 0.78 13.76 16.03
N GLU A 114 0.41 14.31 17.19
CA GLU A 114 1.30 14.40 18.36
C GLU A 114 2.01 13.07 18.70
N PRO A 115 1.34 11.90 18.76
CA PRO A 115 2.02 10.65 19.11
C PRO A 115 2.99 10.16 18.02
N HIS A 116 2.82 10.58 16.77
CA HIS A 116 3.57 10.03 15.63
C HIS A 116 4.56 11.02 15.00
N CYS A 117 4.59 12.28 15.46
CA CYS A 117 5.43 13.32 14.87
C CYS A 117 6.94 13.01 14.91
N TYR A 118 7.38 12.12 15.82
CA TYR A 118 8.76 11.66 15.91
C TYR A 118 9.21 10.86 14.67
N LEU A 119 8.28 10.22 13.93
CA LEU A 119 8.56 9.44 12.72
C LEU A 119 8.93 10.33 11.52
N VAL A 120 8.63 11.63 11.58
CA VAL A 120 8.91 12.60 10.50
C VAL A 120 10.40 12.61 10.15
N GLU A 121 11.29 12.52 11.13
CA GLU A 121 12.74 12.54 10.87
C GLU A 121 13.19 11.32 10.06
N ILE A 122 12.59 10.15 10.28
CA ILE A 122 12.91 8.92 9.53
C ILE A 122 12.42 9.04 8.10
N LEU A 123 11.19 9.51 7.91
CA LEU A 123 10.62 9.73 6.58
C LEU A 123 11.41 10.77 5.79
N MET A 124 11.85 11.86 6.42
CA MET A 124 12.72 12.84 5.77
C MET A 124 14.06 12.25 5.35
N ARG A 125 14.71 11.47 6.23
CA ARG A 125 15.99 10.80 5.92
C ARG A 125 15.85 9.80 4.78
N THR A 126 14.78 9.01 4.74
CA THR A 126 14.53 8.04 3.65
C THR A 126 14.25 8.75 2.32
N ALA A 127 13.47 9.83 2.32
CA ALA A 127 13.26 10.66 1.13
C ALA A 127 14.58 11.23 0.58
N GLU A 128 15.43 11.76 1.47
CA GLU A 128 16.72 12.37 1.11
C GLU A 128 17.71 11.36 0.53
N ARG A 129 17.78 10.17 1.13
CA ARG A 129 18.68 9.10 0.66
C ARG A 129 18.36 8.67 -0.77
N ASN A 130 17.07 8.65 -1.13
CA ASN A 130 16.62 8.10 -2.39
C ASN A 130 16.34 9.16 -3.48
N TYR A 131 16.02 10.41 -3.10
CA TYR A 131 15.67 11.47 -4.07
C TYR A 131 16.00 12.89 -3.59
N SER A 132 17.29 13.18 -3.44
CA SER A 132 17.79 14.48 -2.94
C SER A 132 17.67 15.64 -3.94
N SER A 133 17.60 15.36 -5.24
CA SER A 133 17.70 16.38 -6.31
C SER A 133 16.62 17.46 -6.28
N ARG A 134 15.44 17.14 -5.72
CA ARG A 134 14.28 18.06 -5.65
C ARG A 134 13.78 18.28 -4.23
N ARG A 135 14.58 17.89 -3.24
CA ARG A 135 14.25 17.98 -1.81
C ARG A 135 13.75 19.36 -1.41
N GLU A 136 14.50 20.42 -1.71
CA GLU A 136 14.13 21.79 -1.31
C GLU A 136 12.83 22.28 -1.93
N GLU A 137 12.57 21.89 -3.19
CA GLU A 137 11.34 22.27 -3.89
C GLU A 137 10.12 21.59 -3.26
N ILE A 138 10.27 20.31 -2.93
CA ILE A 138 9.22 19.49 -2.31
C ILE A 138 8.98 19.95 -0.87
N LEU A 139 10.02 20.22 -0.09
CA LEU A 139 9.91 20.79 1.26
C LEU A 139 9.33 22.21 1.25
N SER A 140 9.64 23.03 0.25
CA SER A 140 9.00 24.34 0.09
C SER A 140 7.51 24.21 -0.21
N ALA A 141 7.11 23.19 -0.98
CA ALA A 141 5.72 22.88 -1.21
C ALA A 141 5.02 22.46 0.10
N VAL A 142 5.62 21.56 0.89
CA VAL A 142 5.17 21.16 2.25
C VAL A 142 4.96 22.35 3.17
N GLN A 143 5.96 23.24 3.27
CA GLN A 143 5.85 24.41 4.12
C GLN A 143 4.70 25.30 3.68
N LYS A 144 4.51 25.48 2.37
CA LYS A 144 3.33 26.19 1.84
C LYS A 144 2.03 25.44 2.15
N PHE A 145 2.03 24.12 2.19
CA PHE A 145 0.86 23.29 2.52
C PHE A 145 0.46 23.41 3.99
N MET A 146 1.42 23.42 4.91
CA MET A 146 1.18 23.72 6.33
C MET A 146 0.56 25.11 6.52
N TRP A 147 0.89 26.08 5.65
CA TRP A 147 0.47 27.48 5.79
C TRP A 147 -0.78 27.91 4.98
N ARG A 148 -1.12 27.25 3.86
CA ARG A 148 -2.15 27.75 2.92
C ARG A 148 -3.49 27.01 2.92
N TYR A 149 -3.54 25.75 3.37
CA TYR A 149 -4.77 24.96 3.31
C TYR A 149 -5.08 24.31 4.65
N GLY A 150 -6.19 24.75 5.26
CA GLY A 150 -6.95 23.97 6.22
C GLY A 150 -6.12 23.35 7.33
N GLU A 151 -5.17 24.10 7.91
CA GLU A 151 -4.43 23.67 9.10
C GLU A 151 -5.42 23.06 10.10
N ASP A 152 -6.50 23.77 10.41
CA ASP A 152 -7.49 23.30 11.37
C ASP A 152 -8.24 22.05 10.90
N SER A 153 -8.68 21.97 9.65
CA SER A 153 -9.48 20.83 9.16
C SER A 153 -8.64 19.57 8.93
N LEU A 154 -7.44 19.72 8.36
CA LEU A 154 -6.52 18.62 8.13
C LEU A 154 -5.92 18.16 9.46
N ARG A 155 -5.52 19.07 10.33
CA ARG A 155 -5.05 18.74 11.69
C ARG A 155 -6.13 18.04 12.49
N ALA A 156 -7.35 18.58 12.50
CA ALA A 156 -8.47 17.94 13.21
C ALA A 156 -8.74 16.54 12.68
N TRP A 157 -8.78 16.37 11.35
CA TRP A 157 -8.96 15.06 10.74
C TRP A 157 -7.80 14.11 11.04
N VAL A 158 -6.54 14.51 10.88
CA VAL A 158 -5.40 13.63 11.19
C VAL A 158 -5.37 13.27 12.66
N SER A 159 -5.64 14.23 13.56
CA SER A 159 -5.65 13.96 15.00
C SER A 159 -6.74 12.98 15.38
N ASP A 160 -7.93 13.09 14.79
CA ASP A 160 -9.02 12.12 15.00
C ASP A 160 -8.68 10.77 14.37
N PHE A 161 -8.22 10.78 13.12
CA PHE A 161 -7.87 9.59 12.37
C PHE A 161 -6.76 8.79 13.06
N MET A 162 -5.72 9.43 13.58
CA MET A 162 -4.60 8.76 14.27
C MET A 162 -4.90 8.48 15.75
N SER A 163 -6.10 8.80 16.25
CA SER A 163 -6.46 8.52 17.63
C SER A 163 -6.71 7.03 17.86
N VAL A 164 -6.38 6.56 19.06
CA VAL A 164 -6.61 5.16 19.50
C VAL A 164 -8.08 4.77 19.41
N ASP A 165 -8.98 5.73 19.59
CA ASP A 165 -10.45 5.52 19.57
C ASP A 165 -10.99 5.36 18.14
N ASN A 166 -10.27 5.85 17.14
CA ASN A 166 -10.67 5.74 15.75
C ASN A 166 -10.16 4.43 15.15
N THR A 167 -11.07 3.48 14.90
CA THR A 167 -10.74 2.17 14.31
C THR A 167 -10.92 2.12 12.79
N SER A 168 -11.25 3.23 12.12
CA SER A 168 -11.44 3.23 10.66
C SER A 168 -10.11 3.31 9.92
N TYR A 169 -10.03 2.68 8.75
CA TYR A 169 -8.87 2.74 7.88
C TYR A 169 -9.25 3.45 6.58
N LEU A 170 -8.45 4.44 6.17
CA LEU A 170 -8.79 5.25 5.00
C LEU A 170 -8.70 4.42 3.71
N SER A 171 -7.80 3.44 3.65
CA SER A 171 -7.73 2.50 2.53
C SER A 171 -8.97 1.60 2.42
N GLU A 172 -9.63 1.28 3.52
CA GLU A 172 -10.90 0.53 3.53
C GLU A 172 -12.05 1.38 3.01
N GLU A 173 -12.12 2.65 3.44
CA GLU A 173 -13.10 3.62 2.93
C GLU A 173 -12.93 3.84 1.42
N ILE A 174 -11.68 3.98 0.96
CA ILE A 174 -11.33 4.09 -0.46
C ILE A 174 -11.72 2.83 -1.23
N ALA A 175 -11.40 1.65 -0.72
CA ALA A 175 -11.77 0.39 -1.38
C ALA A 175 -13.29 0.24 -1.47
N SER A 176 -14.01 0.54 -0.39
CA SER A 176 -15.47 0.49 -0.36
C SER A 176 -16.09 1.46 -1.37
N ALA A 177 -15.52 2.66 -1.52
CA ALA A 177 -15.95 3.61 -2.54
C ALA A 177 -15.70 3.08 -3.96
N LEU A 178 -14.52 2.53 -4.22
CA LEU A 178 -14.12 2.07 -5.55
C LEU A 178 -14.90 0.84 -6.04
N HIS A 179 -15.34 -0.02 -5.12
CA HIS A 179 -15.94 -1.31 -5.47
C HIS A 179 -17.41 -1.45 -5.05
N GLY A 180 -17.99 -0.45 -4.36
CA GLY A 180 -19.32 -0.53 -3.77
C GLY A 180 -19.36 -1.45 -2.54
N GLU A 181 -20.43 -1.39 -1.73
CA GLU A 181 -20.67 -2.36 -0.63
C GLU A 181 -20.99 -3.79 -1.13
N GLU A 182 -20.54 -4.16 -2.33
CA GLU A 182 -20.60 -5.54 -2.81
C GLU A 182 -19.27 -6.22 -2.51
N GLU A 183 -19.36 -7.29 -1.71
CA GLU A 183 -18.32 -8.25 -1.39
C GLU A 183 -17.48 -8.56 -2.65
N ILE A 184 -16.27 -7.99 -2.71
CA ILE A 184 -15.42 -8.02 -3.90
C ILE A 184 -14.92 -9.45 -4.12
N VAL A 185 -15.56 -10.17 -5.03
CA VAL A 185 -14.96 -11.31 -5.72
C VAL A 185 -14.33 -10.78 -7.00
N GLU A 186 -13.13 -10.22 -6.90
CA GLU A 186 -12.34 -9.84 -8.09
C GLU A 186 -11.83 -11.12 -8.77
N GLU A 187 -12.27 -11.37 -10.00
CA GLU A 187 -11.76 -12.44 -10.84
C GLU A 187 -10.27 -12.22 -11.16
N GLU A 188 -9.44 -13.20 -10.80
CA GLU A 188 -8.00 -13.21 -11.02
C GLU A 188 -7.66 -13.12 -12.53
N THR A 189 -7.21 -11.95 -13.00
CA THR A 189 -6.65 -11.85 -14.36
C THR A 189 -5.29 -12.55 -14.41
N SER A 190 -5.25 -13.80 -14.88
CA SER A 190 -3.99 -14.49 -15.18
C SER A 190 -3.43 -14.00 -16.52
N ASP A 191 -2.34 -13.24 -16.48
CA ASP A 191 -1.56 -12.86 -17.68
C ASP A 191 -0.70 -14.03 -18.22
N GLY A 192 -1.08 -15.29 -17.92
CA GLY A 192 -0.43 -16.54 -18.34
C GLY A 192 1.01 -16.77 -17.86
N LYS A 193 1.68 -15.76 -17.29
CA LYS A 193 3.10 -15.78 -16.95
C LYS A 193 3.41 -16.23 -15.52
N TYR A 194 2.45 -16.10 -14.61
CA TYR A 194 2.60 -16.47 -13.20
C TYR A 194 1.33 -17.16 -12.68
N PRO A 195 1.45 -18.08 -11.71
CA PRO A 195 0.28 -18.65 -11.06
C PRO A 195 -0.58 -17.55 -10.41
N PRO A 196 -1.90 -17.78 -10.27
CA PRO A 196 -2.79 -16.81 -9.65
C PRO A 196 -2.35 -16.39 -8.23
N VAL A 197 -2.79 -15.20 -7.79
CA VAL A 197 -2.36 -14.63 -6.49
C VAL A 197 -2.68 -15.59 -5.35
N LYS A 198 -3.88 -16.18 -5.36
CA LYS A 198 -4.33 -17.12 -4.33
C LYS A 198 -3.46 -18.38 -4.30
N VAL A 199 -3.02 -18.86 -5.46
CA VAL A 199 -2.10 -20.00 -5.56
C VAL A 199 -0.73 -19.65 -4.98
N ARG A 200 -0.16 -18.49 -5.36
CA ARG A 200 1.14 -18.04 -4.83
C ARG A 200 1.09 -17.83 -3.31
N MET A 201 -0.01 -17.28 -2.80
CA MET A 201 -0.26 -17.13 -1.37
C MET A 201 -0.39 -18.45 -0.64
N LYS A 202 -1.04 -19.45 -1.25
CA LYS A 202 -1.13 -20.79 -0.69
C LYS A 202 0.25 -21.45 -0.58
N ILE A 203 1.10 -21.35 -1.61
CA ILE A 203 2.48 -21.85 -1.58
C ILE A 203 3.27 -21.18 -0.45
N LEU A 204 3.28 -19.84 -0.44
CA LEU A 204 4.02 -19.07 0.56
C LEU A 204 3.51 -19.36 1.97
N GLY A 205 2.20 -19.54 2.12
CA GLY A 205 1.58 -19.95 3.37
C GLY A 205 2.06 -21.31 3.86
N GLU A 206 2.04 -22.33 3.02
CA GLU A 206 2.55 -23.65 3.42
C GLU A 206 4.06 -23.61 3.75
N LEU A 207 4.86 -22.83 3.01
CA LEU A 207 6.27 -22.60 3.34
C LEU A 207 6.46 -21.96 4.71
N LEU A 208 5.70 -20.90 5.02
CA LEU A 208 5.79 -20.23 6.32
C LEU A 208 5.41 -21.16 7.48
N LYS A 209 4.48 -22.09 7.27
CA LYS A 209 4.13 -23.10 8.27
C LYS A 209 5.24 -24.12 8.48
N GLU A 210 5.86 -24.62 7.41
CA GLU A 210 6.98 -25.58 7.50
C GLU A 210 8.21 -24.95 8.18
N CYS A 211 8.34 -23.61 8.14
CA CYS A 211 9.37 -22.87 8.86
C CYS A 211 8.95 -22.40 10.28
N ASP A 212 7.79 -22.81 10.80
CA ASP A 212 7.20 -22.32 12.07
C ASP A 212 7.00 -20.78 12.14
N LEU A 213 6.98 -20.10 11.00
CA LEU A 213 6.76 -18.65 10.87
C LEU A 213 5.28 -18.29 10.69
N TRP A 214 4.40 -19.27 10.52
CA TRP A 214 2.96 -19.07 10.49
C TRP A 214 2.21 -20.23 11.15
N THR A 215 1.39 -19.91 12.14
CA THR A 215 0.41 -20.83 12.74
C THR A 215 -0.96 -20.15 12.77
N ASN A 216 -2.02 -20.91 13.01
CA ASN A 216 -3.40 -20.39 13.08
C ASN A 216 -3.62 -19.30 14.15
N ASN A 217 -2.67 -19.12 15.09
CA ASN A 217 -2.72 -18.12 16.15
C ASN A 217 -1.96 -16.82 15.80
N HIS A 218 -1.30 -16.76 14.64
CA HIS A 218 -0.57 -15.56 14.21
C HIS A 218 -1.52 -14.51 13.64
N ASP A 219 -1.15 -13.25 13.85
CA ASP A 219 -1.87 -12.08 13.35
C ASP A 219 -1.97 -12.11 11.81
N ARG A 220 -3.20 -12.29 11.30
CA ARG A 220 -3.46 -12.43 9.87
C ARG A 220 -3.09 -11.18 9.09
N THR A 221 -3.10 -10.00 9.72
CA THR A 221 -2.68 -8.74 9.07
C THR A 221 -1.18 -8.76 8.78
N LYS A 222 -0.37 -9.20 9.75
CA LYS A 222 1.09 -9.36 9.58
C LYS A 222 1.45 -10.35 8.48
N VAL A 223 0.74 -11.49 8.44
CA VAL A 223 0.93 -12.52 7.41
C VAL A 223 0.49 -11.99 6.04
N ALA A 224 -0.63 -11.28 5.94
CA ALA A 224 -1.10 -10.66 4.71
C ALA A 224 -0.09 -9.66 4.14
N ARG A 225 0.53 -8.82 5.01
CA ARG A 225 1.57 -7.86 4.61
C ARG A 225 2.85 -8.55 4.11
N LEU A 226 3.30 -9.60 4.80
CA LEU A 226 4.44 -10.39 4.35
C LEU A 226 4.17 -11.02 2.97
N MET A 227 2.99 -11.61 2.81
CA MET A 227 2.57 -12.22 1.55
C MET A 227 2.42 -11.19 0.43
N SER A 228 1.85 -10.00 0.71
CA SER A 228 1.69 -8.93 -0.27
C SER A 228 3.03 -8.40 -0.77
N ASN A 229 4.01 -8.27 0.14
CA ASN A 229 5.36 -7.83 -0.19
C ASN A 229 6.12 -8.84 -1.04
N ILE A 230 6.06 -10.14 -0.68
CA ILE A 230 6.79 -11.20 -1.39
C ILE A 230 6.16 -11.50 -2.76
N ILE A 231 4.82 -11.54 -2.83
CA ILE A 231 4.09 -11.98 -4.04
C ILE A 231 3.82 -10.82 -5.00
N GLY A 232 3.95 -9.58 -4.51
CA GLY A 232 3.64 -8.40 -5.27
C GLY A 232 2.13 -8.21 -5.48
N THR A 233 1.31 -8.59 -4.50
CA THR A 233 -0.14 -8.29 -4.48
C THR A 233 -0.44 -7.12 -3.53
N SER A 234 -1.68 -6.60 -3.51
CA SER A 234 -2.11 -5.62 -2.51
C SER A 234 -2.33 -6.30 -1.16
N TYR A 235 -2.13 -5.56 -0.07
CA TYR A 235 -2.41 -6.03 1.29
C TYR A 235 -3.86 -6.50 1.42
N ASN A 236 -4.83 -5.72 0.91
CA ASN A 236 -6.26 -6.04 1.00
C ASN A 236 -6.61 -7.33 0.27
N ASN A 237 -6.05 -7.57 -0.93
CA ASN A 237 -6.25 -8.82 -1.65
C ASN A 237 -5.64 -10.00 -0.87
N ALA A 238 -4.47 -9.81 -0.26
CA ALA A 238 -3.86 -10.83 0.59
C ALA A 238 -4.69 -11.12 1.85
N LEU A 239 -5.19 -10.09 2.52
CA LEU A 239 -5.98 -10.22 3.74
C LEU A 239 -7.33 -10.89 3.46
N ASN A 240 -8.02 -10.49 2.39
CA ASN A 240 -9.28 -11.11 1.98
C ASN A 240 -9.10 -12.60 1.65
N ASN A 241 -8.03 -12.95 0.94
CA ASN A 241 -7.72 -14.36 0.66
C ASN A 241 -7.39 -15.17 1.92
N LEU A 242 -6.76 -14.56 2.93
CA LEU A 242 -6.50 -15.20 4.22
C LEU A 242 -7.78 -15.36 5.06
N ASN A 243 -8.65 -14.35 5.06
CA ASN A 243 -9.91 -14.35 5.79
C ASN A 243 -10.91 -15.35 5.21
N ASN A 244 -10.99 -15.42 3.88
CA ASN A 244 -11.87 -16.35 3.15
C ASN A 244 -11.29 -17.77 3.03
N GLY A 245 -10.06 -17.97 3.52
CA GLY A 245 -9.32 -19.21 3.40
C GLY A 245 -8.63 -19.36 2.05
N LEU A 246 -7.36 -19.78 2.10
CA LEU A 246 -6.53 -20.10 0.93
C LEU A 246 -6.89 -21.48 0.34
N THR A 247 -8.18 -21.75 0.18
CA THR A 247 -8.69 -23.00 -0.40
C THR A 247 -8.62 -22.91 -1.92
N LEU A 248 -7.93 -23.86 -2.55
CA LEU A 248 -7.83 -23.98 -4.00
C LEU A 248 -8.87 -24.98 -4.51
N ASN A 249 -9.59 -24.62 -5.56
CA ASN A 249 -10.57 -25.47 -6.24
C ASN A 249 -9.91 -26.25 -7.39
N GLU A 250 -10.05 -27.59 -7.41
CA GLU A 250 -9.53 -28.45 -8.49
C GLU A 250 -10.04 -28.08 -9.89
N LYS A 251 -11.30 -27.62 -10.01
CA LYS A 251 -11.86 -27.22 -11.32
C LYS A 251 -11.21 -25.97 -11.91
N GLN A 252 -10.72 -25.05 -11.07
CA GLN A 252 -10.15 -23.77 -11.49
C GLN A 252 -8.62 -23.77 -11.44
N HIS A 253 -8.02 -24.56 -10.55
CA HIS A 253 -6.58 -24.54 -10.27
C HIS A 253 -5.91 -25.90 -10.41
N GLY A 254 -6.57 -26.94 -10.94
CA GLY A 254 -6.05 -28.32 -10.93
C GLY A 254 -4.62 -28.46 -11.47
N LYS A 255 -4.29 -27.77 -12.57
CA LYS A 255 -2.95 -27.80 -13.17
C LYS A 255 -1.89 -27.08 -12.31
N ASP A 256 -2.30 -26.04 -11.59
CA ASP A 256 -1.44 -25.28 -10.68
C ASP A 256 -1.28 -26.02 -9.34
N ILE A 257 -2.31 -26.69 -8.84
CA ILE A 257 -2.28 -27.56 -7.65
C ILE A 257 -1.27 -28.69 -7.84
N ASP A 258 -1.26 -29.36 -9.00
CA ASP A 258 -0.28 -30.41 -9.29
C ASP A 258 1.17 -29.87 -9.33
N ASN A 259 1.36 -28.66 -9.85
CA ASN A 259 2.68 -28.02 -9.88
C ASN A 259 3.12 -27.55 -8.49
N VAL A 260 2.21 -26.99 -7.69
CA VAL A 260 2.43 -26.61 -6.29
C VAL A 260 2.82 -27.83 -5.47
N ASN A 261 2.07 -28.93 -5.60
CA ASN A 261 2.35 -30.16 -4.85
C ASN A 261 3.71 -30.74 -5.23
N LYS A 262 4.09 -30.74 -6.51
CA LYS A 262 5.46 -31.16 -6.92
C LYS A 262 6.56 -30.29 -6.33
N VAL A 263 6.37 -28.97 -6.30
CA VAL A 263 7.33 -28.02 -5.72
C VAL A 263 7.43 -28.23 -4.21
N LEU A 264 6.30 -28.37 -3.53
CA LEU A 264 6.25 -28.64 -2.09
C LEU A 264 6.84 -30.02 -1.73
N ASP A 265 6.59 -31.05 -2.53
CA ASP A 265 7.16 -32.39 -2.33
C ASP A 265 8.67 -32.40 -2.52
N SER A 266 9.19 -31.67 -3.52
CA SER A 266 10.63 -31.46 -3.72
C SER A 266 11.26 -30.67 -2.57
N LEU A 267 10.59 -29.62 -2.10
CA LEU A 267 11.05 -28.84 -0.94
C LEU A 267 11.07 -29.69 0.33
N LYS A 268 10.05 -30.53 0.54
CA LYS A 268 9.99 -31.47 1.68
C LYS A 268 11.05 -32.56 1.61
N SER A 269 11.44 -33.01 0.41
CA SER A 269 12.57 -33.94 0.27
C SER A 269 13.91 -33.28 0.55
N ASP A 270 14.08 -32.02 0.16
CA ASP A 270 15.35 -31.28 0.29
C ASP A 270 15.54 -30.70 1.71
N LEU A 271 14.44 -30.37 2.40
CA LEU A 271 14.42 -29.89 3.80
C LEU A 271 14.46 -31.02 4.84
N GLN A 272 14.72 -32.28 4.45
CA GLN A 272 15.04 -33.32 5.42
C GLN A 272 16.35 -32.98 6.15
N ILE A 273 16.24 -32.20 7.23
CA ILE A 273 17.26 -32.09 8.25
C ILE A 273 17.40 -33.51 8.81
N LYS A 274 18.49 -34.19 8.45
CA LYS A 274 18.89 -35.42 9.11
C LYS A 274 19.03 -35.11 10.60
N CYS A 275 18.17 -35.73 11.41
CA CYS A 275 18.39 -35.86 12.84
C CYS A 275 19.73 -36.56 13.11
#